data_AF-A0A431IXN0-F1
#
_entry.id   AF-A0A431IXN0-F1
#
_cell.length_a   1.000
_cell.length_b   1.000
_cell.length_c   1.000
_cell.angle_alpha   90.00
_cell.angle_beta   90.00
_cell.angle_gamma   90.00
#
_symmetry.space_group_name_H-M   'P 1'
#
loop_
_entity.id
_entity.type
_entity.pdbx_description
1 polymer ?
#
loop_
_entity_poly.entity_id
_entity_poly.type
_entity_poly.pdbx_seq_one_letter_code
_entity_poly.pdbx_strand_id
1 'polypeptide(L)'
;MTNGTWKGSLGGYSGADAKCNADGKKPKGSAAGAGKTYKALVNGNNATTYGVRYYRTDGLTLIATATGGNLVGSSSLSNAINSASPKNAWTGAGNNCSTWTSESGTSISIGASTANTSSWWAASVSSCSVSNALYCVAQ
;
A
#
# COMPACT_ATOMS: atom_id res chain seq x y z
N MET A 1 1.02 -6.68 0.60
CA MET A 1 1.16 -6.15 -0.78
C MET A 1 0.51 -7.13 -1.74
N THR A 2 -0.10 -6.65 -2.81
CA THR A 2 -0.78 -7.48 -3.81
C THR A 2 0.19 -8.32 -4.65
N ASN A 3 -0.31 -9.41 -5.23
CA ASN A 3 0.38 -10.11 -6.30
C ASN A 3 0.25 -9.36 -7.63
N GLY A 4 -0.97 -8.85 -7.90
CA GLY A 4 -1.29 -8.08 -9.09
C GLY A 4 -0.64 -6.70 -9.13
N THR A 5 -0.59 -6.13 -10.33
CA THR A 5 -0.17 -4.76 -10.60
C THR A 5 -1.19 -4.08 -11.50
N TRP A 6 -1.35 -2.77 -11.35
CA TRP A 6 -2.33 -1.99 -12.09
C TRP A 6 -1.77 -0.61 -12.41
N LYS A 7 -2.28 -0.03 -13.49
CA LYS A 7 -2.08 1.38 -13.81
C LYS A 7 -2.77 2.29 -12.78
N GLY A 8 -2.52 3.59 -12.88
CA GLY A 8 -3.04 4.62 -11.98
C GLY A 8 -4.57 4.77 -11.99
N SER A 9 -5.26 4.25 -13.01
CA SER A 9 -6.72 4.16 -13.12
C SER A 9 -7.30 3.06 -12.23
N LEU A 10 -7.10 3.16 -10.92
CA LEU A 10 -7.55 2.13 -9.98
C LEU A 10 -9.08 2.10 -9.81
N GLY A 11 -9.82 3.05 -10.36
CA GLY A 11 -11.28 3.19 -10.16
C GLY A 11 -11.58 4.00 -8.89
N GLY A 12 -10.75 4.99 -8.60
CA GLY A 12 -10.78 5.72 -7.34
C GLY A 12 -10.32 4.89 -6.16
N TYR A 13 -10.51 5.45 -4.96
CA TYR A 13 -10.19 4.78 -3.70
C TYR A 13 -10.94 3.45 -3.52
N SER A 14 -12.25 3.45 -3.80
CA SER A 14 -13.08 2.23 -3.74
C SER A 14 -12.58 1.14 -4.70
N GLY A 15 -12.18 1.50 -5.92
CA GLY A 15 -11.62 0.54 -6.88
C GLY A 15 -10.24 0.02 -6.46
N ALA A 16 -9.42 0.83 -5.77
CA ALA A 16 -8.17 0.37 -5.18
C ALA A 16 -8.42 -0.61 -4.02
N ASP A 17 -9.40 -0.33 -3.17
CA ASP A 17 -9.82 -1.22 -2.09
C ASP A 17 -10.36 -2.54 -2.64
N ALA A 18 -11.17 -2.51 -3.69
CA ALA A 18 -11.68 -3.71 -4.34
C ALA A 18 -10.54 -4.62 -4.85
N LYS A 19 -9.49 -4.04 -5.45
CA LYS A 19 -8.29 -4.78 -5.87
C LYS A 19 -7.57 -5.42 -4.69
N CYS A 20 -7.45 -4.71 -3.56
CA CYS A 20 -6.90 -5.28 -2.33
C CYS A 20 -7.74 -6.44 -1.79
N ASN A 21 -9.06 -6.31 -1.81
CA ASN A 21 -9.97 -7.36 -1.32
C ASN A 21 -10.04 -8.58 -2.25
N ALA A 22 -9.78 -8.41 -3.54
CA ALA A 22 -9.70 -9.51 -4.50
C ALA A 22 -8.34 -10.24 -4.49
N ASP A 23 -7.31 -9.70 -3.83
CA ASP A 23 -5.97 -10.27 -3.90
C ASP A 23 -5.83 -11.58 -3.11
N GLY A 24 -5.16 -12.56 -3.72
CA GLY A 24 -4.97 -13.90 -3.14
C GLY A 24 -3.91 -13.98 -2.03
N LYS A 25 -3.07 -12.96 -1.84
CA LYS A 25 -2.01 -12.89 -0.80
C LYS A 25 -2.48 -12.31 0.53
N LYS A 26 -3.79 -12.08 0.71
CA LYS A 26 -4.32 -11.71 2.03
C LYS A 26 -3.97 -12.78 3.07
N PRO A 27 -3.64 -12.38 4.32
CA PRO A 27 -3.53 -13.28 5.46
C PRO A 27 -4.70 -14.27 5.56
N LYS A 28 -4.40 -15.52 5.94
CA LYS A 28 -5.36 -16.62 6.10
C LYS A 28 -5.12 -17.34 7.43
N GLY A 29 -6.08 -18.18 7.84
CA GLY A 29 -5.98 -18.95 9.08
C GLY A 29 -5.91 -18.04 10.30
N SER A 30 -4.96 -18.30 11.21
CA SER A 30 -4.78 -17.54 12.45
C SER A 30 -3.84 -16.33 12.31
N ALA A 31 -3.39 -15.99 11.10
CA ALA A 31 -2.49 -14.86 10.88
C ALA A 31 -3.20 -13.52 11.17
N ALA A 32 -2.46 -12.54 11.70
CA ALA A 32 -2.97 -11.19 11.88
C ALA A 32 -3.54 -10.64 10.54
N GLY A 33 -4.79 -10.19 10.56
CA GLY A 33 -5.49 -9.73 9.35
C GLY A 33 -6.37 -10.76 8.66
N ALA A 34 -6.34 -12.03 9.06
CA ALA A 34 -7.18 -13.06 8.46
C ALA A 34 -8.68 -12.74 8.65
N GLY A 35 -9.48 -12.96 7.60
CA GLY A 35 -10.92 -12.68 7.61
C GLY A 35 -11.32 -11.21 7.55
N LYS A 36 -10.37 -10.27 7.59
CA LYS A 36 -10.65 -8.83 7.52
C LYS A 36 -10.90 -8.34 6.09
N THR A 37 -11.57 -7.19 5.99
CA THR A 37 -11.55 -6.37 4.77
C THR A 37 -10.26 -5.56 4.70
N TYR A 38 -9.89 -5.15 3.50
CA TYR A 38 -8.64 -4.44 3.24
C TYR A 38 -8.89 -3.13 2.53
N LYS A 39 -8.10 -2.12 2.88
CA LYS A 39 -8.01 -0.87 2.12
C LYS A 39 -6.64 -0.73 1.47
N ALA A 40 -6.60 -0.11 0.31
CA ALA A 40 -5.37 0.26 -0.36
C ALA A 40 -4.69 1.40 0.41
N LEU A 41 -3.42 1.20 0.78
CA LEU A 41 -2.61 2.22 1.45
C LEU A 41 -2.05 3.20 0.41
N VAL A 42 -2.94 4.04 -0.09
CA VAL A 42 -2.64 5.14 -1.01
C VAL A 42 -3.06 6.47 -0.38
N ASN A 43 -2.37 7.54 -0.77
CA ASN A 43 -2.58 8.86 -0.21
C ASN A 43 -4.03 9.31 -0.38
N GLY A 44 -4.64 9.81 0.71
CA GLY A 44 -6.03 10.24 0.75
C GLY A 44 -7.08 9.15 1.01
N ASN A 45 -6.72 7.86 0.98
CA ASN A 45 -7.70 6.78 1.20
C ASN A 45 -8.05 6.54 2.68
N ASN A 46 -7.34 7.16 3.62
CA ASN A 46 -7.54 6.97 5.07
C ASN A 46 -7.57 5.47 5.43
N ALA A 47 -6.48 4.76 5.12
CA ALA A 47 -6.47 3.29 5.09
C ALA A 47 -6.15 2.65 6.46
N THR A 48 -5.74 3.44 7.45
CA THR A 48 -5.27 2.93 8.74
C THR A 48 -5.86 3.71 9.91
N THR A 49 -6.05 3.03 11.03
CA THR A 49 -6.55 3.61 12.28
C THR A 49 -5.40 3.89 13.25
N TYR A 50 -5.43 5.05 13.92
CA TYR A 50 -4.41 5.44 14.89
C TYR A 50 -4.21 4.37 15.98
N GLY A 51 -2.95 4.07 16.32
CA GLY A 51 -2.59 3.11 17.37
C GLY A 51 -2.68 1.64 16.96
N VAL A 52 -3.22 1.32 15.77
CA VAL A 52 -3.31 -0.07 15.29
C VAL A 52 -1.95 -0.56 14.79
N ARG A 53 -1.57 -1.77 15.19
CA ARG A 53 -0.36 -2.46 14.75
C ARG A 53 -0.62 -3.24 13.46
N TYR A 54 0.19 -2.99 12.45
CA TYR A 54 0.12 -3.67 11.16
C TYR A 54 1.30 -4.62 10.98
N TYR A 55 1.01 -5.83 10.52
CA TYR A 55 1.99 -6.91 10.38
C TYR A 55 2.15 -7.32 8.91
N ARG A 56 3.27 -7.96 8.59
CA ARG A 56 3.45 -8.65 7.30
C ARG A 56 2.44 -9.78 7.16
N THR A 57 2.36 -10.34 5.94
CA THR A 57 1.50 -11.49 5.64
C THR A 57 1.89 -12.77 6.41
N ASP A 58 3.08 -12.81 7.00
CA ASP A 58 3.49 -13.85 7.96
C ASP A 58 2.71 -13.79 9.29
N GLY A 59 2.03 -12.67 9.57
CA GLY A 59 1.25 -12.46 10.79
C GLY A 59 2.08 -12.19 12.05
N LEU A 60 3.42 -12.12 11.94
CA LEU A 60 4.35 -12.05 13.07
C LEU A 60 5.22 -10.80 13.04
N THR A 61 5.68 -10.40 11.85
CA THR A 61 6.63 -9.28 11.71
C THR A 61 5.89 -7.95 11.74
N LEU A 62 6.09 -7.17 12.80
CA LEU A 62 5.52 -5.81 12.91
C LEU A 62 6.12 -4.90 11.83
N ILE A 63 5.26 -4.28 11.04
CA ILE A 63 5.63 -3.25 10.06
C ILE A 63 5.66 -1.88 10.75
N ALA A 64 4.54 -1.48 11.37
CA ALA A 64 4.42 -0.21 12.09
C ALA A 64 3.19 -0.19 13.00
N THR A 65 3.20 0.72 13.97
CA THR A 65 1.99 1.21 14.65
C THR A 65 1.51 2.46 13.93
N ALA A 66 0.27 2.48 13.47
CA ALA A 66 -0.21 3.54 12.60
C ALA A 66 -0.46 4.86 13.33
N THR A 67 -0.17 5.98 12.66
CA THR A 67 -0.43 7.34 13.14
C THR A 67 -1.76 7.91 12.62
N GLY A 68 -2.58 7.09 11.96
CA GLY A 68 -3.90 7.46 11.42
C GLY A 68 -3.83 7.92 9.97
N GLY A 69 -4.77 7.42 9.14
CA GLY A 69 -4.88 7.68 7.70
C GLY A 69 -3.79 7.09 6.80
N ASN A 70 -2.58 6.95 7.34
CA ASN A 70 -1.46 6.21 6.77
C ASN A 70 -0.73 5.44 7.90
N LEU A 71 0.22 4.55 7.56
CA LEU A 71 1.07 3.88 8.54
C LEU A 71 1.84 4.93 9.36
N VAL A 72 2.83 5.59 8.77
CA VAL A 72 3.70 6.55 9.51
C VAL A 72 4.12 7.75 8.65
N GLY A 73 3.44 7.99 7.52
CA GLY A 73 3.79 9.04 6.58
C GLY A 73 5.19 8.85 5.99
N SER A 74 6.04 9.89 6.03
CA SER A 74 7.43 9.84 5.57
C SER A 74 8.41 9.27 6.61
N SER A 75 7.94 8.81 7.77
CA SER A 75 8.81 8.21 8.80
C SER A 75 9.21 6.77 8.43
N SER A 76 10.22 6.25 9.13
CA SER A 76 10.66 4.87 8.95
C SER A 76 9.69 3.85 9.58
N LEU A 77 9.57 2.69 8.95
CA LEU A 77 8.88 1.51 9.47
C LEU A 77 9.79 0.75 10.44
N SER A 78 9.20 -0.03 11.35
CA SER A 78 9.95 -0.98 12.17
C SER A 78 10.57 -2.08 11.30
N ASN A 79 9.83 -2.55 10.29
CA ASN A 79 10.31 -3.48 9.28
C ASN A 79 9.72 -3.15 7.91
N ALA A 80 10.44 -3.47 6.83
CA ALA A 80 9.94 -3.30 5.47
C ALA A 80 8.63 -4.07 5.24
N ILE A 81 7.80 -3.66 4.28
CA ILE A 81 6.50 -4.31 4.01
C ILE A 81 6.66 -5.70 3.39
N ASN A 82 7.71 -5.91 2.60
CA ASN A 82 8.06 -7.19 1.98
C ASN A 82 9.57 -7.43 2.11
N SER A 83 9.99 -8.69 2.23
CA SER A 83 11.40 -9.08 2.35
C SER A 83 11.91 -9.94 1.18
N ALA A 84 11.02 -10.62 0.44
CA ALA A 84 11.43 -11.68 -0.47
C ALA A 84 11.40 -11.27 -1.96
N SER A 85 10.82 -10.12 -2.31
CA SER A 85 10.79 -9.65 -3.71
C SER A 85 10.55 -8.14 -3.78
N PRO A 86 11.54 -7.36 -4.26
CA PRO A 86 11.37 -5.92 -4.43
C PRO A 86 10.28 -5.66 -5.46
N LYS A 87 9.29 -4.87 -5.06
CA LYS A 87 8.20 -4.41 -5.91
C LYS A 87 7.90 -2.97 -5.58
N ASN A 88 7.63 -2.20 -6.61
CA ASN A 88 7.11 -0.86 -6.45
C ASN A 88 5.61 -0.91 -6.17
N ALA A 89 5.16 -0.06 -5.26
CA ALA A 89 3.75 0.10 -4.94
C ALA A 89 3.28 1.51 -5.27
N TRP A 90 2.04 1.65 -5.72
CA TRP A 90 1.38 2.93 -5.67
C TRP A 90 1.25 3.42 -4.23
N THR A 91 1.67 4.65 -3.99
CA THR A 91 1.49 5.37 -2.72
C THR A 91 0.83 6.72 -2.98
N GLY A 92 1.25 7.42 -4.04
CA GLY A 92 0.71 8.72 -4.43
C GLY A 92 1.02 9.82 -3.41
N ALA A 93 2.16 9.70 -2.73
CA ALA A 93 2.71 10.75 -1.87
C ALA A 93 2.93 12.04 -2.70
N GLY A 94 1.98 12.98 -2.67
CA GLY A 94 1.99 14.23 -3.44
C GLY A 94 0.98 14.29 -4.58
N ASN A 95 1.07 13.40 -5.57
CA ASN A 95 0.13 13.29 -6.69
C ASN A 95 -0.37 11.85 -6.82
N ASN A 96 -1.58 11.63 -7.34
CA ASN A 96 -2.29 10.35 -7.25
C ASN A 96 -3.14 10.03 -8.50
N CYS A 97 -2.68 10.37 -9.71
CA CYS A 97 -3.38 9.99 -10.96
C CYS A 97 -4.85 10.43 -11.01
N SER A 98 -5.09 11.71 -10.69
CA SER A 98 -6.44 12.27 -10.55
C SER A 98 -7.29 11.47 -9.56
N THR A 99 -6.83 11.31 -8.31
CA THR A 99 -7.48 10.48 -7.29
C THR A 99 -7.72 9.03 -7.74
N TRP A 100 -6.75 8.49 -8.47
CA TRP A 100 -6.72 7.12 -8.99
C TRP A 100 -7.81 6.81 -10.02
N THR A 101 -8.19 7.82 -10.81
CA THR A 101 -9.19 7.68 -11.88
C THR A 101 -8.59 7.80 -13.28
N SER A 102 -7.31 8.17 -13.39
CA SER A 102 -6.66 8.42 -14.66
C SER A 102 -5.41 7.58 -14.91
N GLU A 103 -5.11 7.31 -16.17
CA GLU A 103 -3.81 6.80 -16.63
C GLU A 103 -2.91 7.92 -17.16
N SER A 104 -3.41 9.15 -17.20
CA SER A 104 -2.64 10.35 -17.52
C SER A 104 -2.00 10.92 -16.26
N GLY A 105 -0.75 11.33 -16.38
CA GLY A 105 0.05 11.87 -15.29
C GLY A 105 1.44 11.27 -15.24
N THR A 106 2.41 12.12 -14.94
CA THR A 106 3.81 11.76 -14.74
C THR A 106 4.22 12.15 -13.32
N SER A 107 5.38 11.65 -12.89
CA SER A 107 5.98 12.04 -11.62
C SER A 107 5.15 11.66 -10.37
N ILE A 108 4.50 10.49 -10.40
CA ILE A 108 3.68 9.99 -9.30
C ILE A 108 4.53 9.15 -8.35
N SER A 109 4.52 9.48 -7.06
CA SER A 109 5.29 8.76 -6.05
C SER A 109 4.86 7.30 -5.93
N ILE A 110 5.88 6.43 -5.91
CA ILE A 110 5.76 5.00 -5.65
C ILE A 110 6.66 4.62 -4.47
N GLY A 111 6.25 3.61 -3.72
CA GLY A 111 6.97 3.05 -2.59
C GLY A 111 7.81 1.84 -2.97
N ALA A 112 8.96 1.66 -2.33
CA ALA A 112 9.77 0.44 -2.43
C ALA A 112 9.39 -0.55 -1.32
N SER A 113 8.85 -1.72 -1.68
CA SER A 113 8.32 -2.69 -0.70
C SER A 113 9.34 -3.24 0.29
N THR A 114 10.62 -3.25 -0.08
CA THR A 114 11.74 -3.75 0.72
C THR A 114 12.42 -2.68 1.55
N ALA A 115 12.03 -1.41 1.42
CA ALA A 115 12.54 -0.34 2.26
C ALA A 115 11.79 -0.29 3.60
N ASN A 116 12.53 -0.03 4.67
CA ASN A 116 11.98 0.38 5.96
C ASN A 116 12.22 1.87 6.25
N THR A 117 12.99 2.58 5.43
CA THR A 117 13.13 4.04 5.45
C THR A 117 11.98 4.69 4.68
N SER A 118 11.89 6.02 4.68
CA SER A 118 10.87 6.82 3.97
C SER A 118 10.61 6.41 2.50
N SER A 119 11.57 5.75 1.85
CA SER A 119 11.41 5.15 0.52
C SER A 119 10.28 4.11 0.44
N TRP A 120 9.82 3.52 1.54
CA TRP A 120 8.61 2.69 1.54
C TRP A 120 7.39 3.48 1.07
N TRP A 121 7.35 4.80 1.31
CA TRP A 121 6.27 5.70 0.95
C TRP A 121 6.56 6.49 -0.33
N ALA A 122 7.80 6.93 -0.54
CA ALA A 122 8.20 7.70 -1.72
C ALA A 122 9.66 7.39 -2.10
N ALA A 123 9.89 6.26 -2.76
CA ALA A 123 11.21 5.85 -3.25
C ALA A 123 11.60 6.56 -4.55
N SER A 124 10.65 6.63 -5.48
CA SER A 124 10.86 7.18 -6.80
C SER A 124 9.52 7.65 -7.37
N VAL A 125 9.54 8.07 -8.63
CA VAL A 125 8.33 8.44 -9.36
C VAL A 125 8.05 7.49 -10.51
N SER A 126 6.78 7.42 -10.92
CA SER A 126 6.26 6.64 -12.04
C SER A 126 5.27 7.46 -12.86
N SER A 127 4.93 7.00 -14.07
CA SER A 127 3.75 7.51 -14.79
C SER A 127 2.51 6.70 -14.45
N CYS A 128 1.33 7.34 -14.51
CA CYS A 128 0.05 6.68 -14.27
C CYS A 128 -0.26 5.55 -15.27
N SER A 129 0.44 5.52 -16.41
CA SER A 129 0.33 4.46 -17.43
C SER A 129 1.12 3.20 -17.10
N VAL A 130 2.01 3.22 -16.09
CA VAL A 130 2.82 2.06 -15.67
C VAL A 130 2.09 1.26 -14.60
N SER A 131 2.19 -0.07 -14.68
CA SER A 131 1.59 -0.94 -13.68
C SER A 131 2.48 -1.09 -12.44
N ASN A 132 1.94 -0.73 -11.26
CA ASN A 132 2.58 -0.96 -9.96
C ASN A 132 1.65 -1.76 -9.03
N ALA A 133 2.20 -2.40 -8.01
CA ALA A 133 1.41 -3.15 -7.03
C ALA A 133 0.71 -2.21 -6.02
N LEU A 134 -0.10 -2.77 -5.12
CA LEU A 134 -0.72 -2.03 -4.01
C LEU A 134 -0.24 -2.56 -2.67
N TYR A 135 0.01 -1.65 -1.74
CA TYR A 135 -0.01 -1.97 -0.32
C TYR A 135 -1.47 -2.07 0.13
N CYS A 136 -1.79 -3.10 0.89
CA CYS A 136 -3.14 -3.36 1.38
C CYS A 136 -3.07 -3.59 2.88
N VAL A 137 -3.92 -2.91 3.63
CA VAL A 137 -3.95 -2.91 5.09
C VAL A 137 -5.31 -3.36 5.59
N ALA A 138 -5.32 -4.25 6.58
CA ALA A 138 -6.53 -4.80 7.16
C ALA A 138 -7.29 -3.74 7.98
N GLN A 139 -8.63 -3.75 7.93
CA GLN A 139 -9.47 -2.86 8.73
C GLN A 139 -9.84 -3.49 10.07
#